data_AF-A0A5Q4G979-F1
#
_entry.id   AF-A0A5Q4G979-F1
#
_cell.length_a   1.000
_cell.length_b   1.000
_cell.length_c   1.000
_cell.angle_alpha   90.00
_cell.angle_beta   90.00
_cell.angle_gamma   90.00
#
_symmetry.space_group_name_H-M   'P 1'
#
loop_
_entity.id
_entity.type
_entity.pdbx_description
1 polymer ?
#
loop_
_entity_poly.entity_id
_entity_poly.type
_entity_poly.pdbx_seq_one_letter_code
_entity_poly.pdbx_strand_id
1 'polypeptide(L)'
;MAAPDRRTVTVHALVTLIRDAWWAASAPTSFYRMLHAESAPRLARACTAAALSVVLACATLALAFVRATGSDGFFLTWGFLSAIALLLLAMLLLLGGLVMVRPAALDLRAWEISAWAWVPAGVLAVSLVPAAFFAPLPTSIVGLAAWPFWHVAMVASGVSVFAAQRRVVTVALYLVAVFLVPGLLLAVSYAVMSGMAGA
;
A
#
# COMPACT_ATOMS: atom_id res chain seq x y z
N MET A 1 -26.45 -22.33 -23.36
CA MET A 1 -25.38 -21.34 -23.07
C MET A 1 -24.16 -22.10 -22.60
N ALA A 2 -23.05 -22.03 -23.33
CA ALA A 2 -21.79 -22.62 -22.87
C ALA A 2 -21.27 -21.81 -21.67
N ALA A 3 -20.82 -22.49 -20.61
CA ALA A 3 -20.19 -21.82 -19.49
C ALA A 3 -18.91 -21.12 -19.97
N PRO A 4 -18.63 -19.87 -19.52
CA PRO A 4 -17.42 -19.17 -19.91
C PRO A 4 -16.18 -19.96 -19.50
N ASP A 5 -15.20 -20.04 -20.40
CA ASP A 5 -13.89 -20.67 -20.15
C ASP A 5 -13.23 -20.03 -18.91
N ARG A 6 -12.73 -20.85 -17.98
CA ARG A 6 -12.04 -20.35 -16.77
C ARG A 6 -10.88 -19.41 -17.11
N ARG A 7 -10.21 -19.60 -18.26
CA ARG A 7 -9.11 -18.71 -18.68
C ARG A 7 -9.60 -17.30 -19.00
N THR A 8 -10.75 -17.15 -19.65
CA THR A 8 -11.28 -15.82 -19.99
C THR A 8 -11.73 -15.06 -18.75
N VAL A 9 -12.29 -15.77 -17.75
CA VAL A 9 -12.66 -15.20 -16.45
C VAL A 9 -11.43 -14.66 -15.70
N THR A 10 -10.34 -15.42 -15.64
CA THR A 10 -9.11 -15.01 -14.93
C THR A 10 -8.44 -13.81 -15.58
N VAL A 11 -8.31 -13.80 -16.91
CA VAL A 11 -7.71 -12.67 -17.64
C VAL A 11 -8.54 -11.40 -17.43
N HIS A 12 -9.88 -11.51 -17.54
CA HIS A 12 -10.75 -10.37 -17.33
C HIS A 12 -10.66 -9.81 -15.90
N ALA A 13 -10.61 -10.68 -14.89
CA ALA A 13 -10.43 -10.27 -13.50
C ALA A 13 -9.11 -9.53 -13.27
N LEU A 14 -8.02 -10.04 -13.84
CA LEU A 14 -6.69 -9.41 -13.75
C LEU A 14 -6.67 -8.03 -14.43
N VAL A 15 -7.17 -7.94 -15.66
CA VAL A 15 -7.25 -6.66 -16.40
C VAL A 15 -8.05 -5.63 -15.63
N THR A 16 -9.18 -6.04 -15.06
CA THR A 16 -10.02 -5.14 -14.25
C THR A 16 -9.27 -4.70 -13.00
N LEU A 17 -8.55 -5.60 -12.31
CA LEU A 17 -7.76 -5.26 -11.12
C LEU A 17 -6.66 -4.25 -11.42
N ILE A 18 -5.92 -4.45 -12.52
CA ILE A 18 -4.86 -3.53 -12.96
C ILE A 18 -5.44 -2.16 -13.29
N ARG A 19 -6.55 -2.12 -14.03
CA ARG A 19 -7.23 -0.87 -14.38
C ARG A 19 -7.68 -0.11 -13.13
N ASP A 20 -8.28 -0.82 -12.18
CA ASP A 20 -8.76 -0.20 -10.93
C ASP A 20 -7.59 0.29 -10.07
N ALA A 21 -6.49 -0.45 -10.00
CA ALA A 21 -5.27 -0.02 -9.32
C ALA A 21 -4.66 1.23 -9.95
N TRP A 22 -4.60 1.28 -11.29
CA TRP A 22 -4.16 2.45 -12.03
C TRP A 22 -5.06 3.66 -11.76
N TRP A 23 -6.38 3.46 -11.80
CA TRP A 23 -7.34 4.55 -11.61
C TRP A 23 -7.35 5.06 -10.17
N ALA A 24 -7.24 4.16 -9.20
CA ALA A 24 -7.07 4.49 -7.80
C ALA A 24 -5.84 5.39 -7.60
N ALA A 25 -4.70 5.04 -8.21
CA ALA A 25 -3.47 5.83 -8.08
C ALA A 25 -3.53 7.18 -8.81
N SER A 26 -4.11 7.23 -10.02
CA SER A 26 -4.08 8.41 -10.91
C SER A 26 -5.22 9.40 -10.69
N ALA A 27 -6.40 8.95 -10.25
CA ALA A 27 -7.56 9.81 -9.99
C ALA A 27 -8.38 9.28 -8.79
N PRO A 28 -7.81 9.35 -7.57
CA PRO A 28 -8.34 8.66 -6.39
C PRO A 28 -9.76 9.07 -6.02
N THR A 29 -10.09 10.37 -6.10
CA THR A 29 -11.45 10.85 -5.79
C THR A 29 -12.50 10.27 -6.73
N SER A 30 -12.21 10.20 -8.03
CA SER A 30 -13.13 9.64 -9.03
C SER A 30 -13.31 8.14 -8.85
N PHE A 31 -12.21 7.43 -8.56
CA PHE A 31 -12.24 6.01 -8.25
C PHE A 31 -13.14 5.70 -7.04
N TYR A 32 -12.98 6.40 -5.92
CA TYR A 32 -13.81 6.17 -4.73
C TYR A 32 -15.28 6.56 -4.95
N ARG A 33 -15.58 7.58 -5.77
CA ARG A 33 -16.97 7.91 -6.16
C ARG A 33 -17.63 6.77 -6.94
N MET A 34 -16.89 6.13 -7.85
CA MET A 34 -17.38 4.93 -8.54
C MET A 34 -17.68 3.81 -7.53
N LEU A 35 -16.75 3.51 -6.62
CA LEU A 35 -16.96 2.47 -5.59
C LEU A 35 -18.17 2.76 -4.69
N HIS A 36 -18.41 4.04 -4.38
CA HIS A 36 -19.59 4.46 -3.62
C HIS A 36 -20.89 4.14 -4.36
N ALA A 37 -20.94 4.41 -5.67
CA ALA A 37 -22.10 4.11 -6.50
C ALA A 37 -22.41 2.60 -6.59
N GLU A 38 -21.41 1.73 -6.43
CA GLU A 38 -21.59 0.28 -6.46
C GLU A 38 -22.24 -0.30 -5.18
N SER A 39 -22.51 0.53 -4.16
CA SER A 39 -23.14 0.22 -2.87
C SER A 39 -22.44 -0.85 -1.99
N ALA A 40 -22.07 -2.01 -2.51
CA ALA A 40 -21.36 -3.07 -1.78
C ALA A 40 -19.83 -2.89 -1.79
N PRO A 41 -19.14 -3.02 -0.63
CA PRO A 41 -17.68 -3.01 -0.55
C PRO A 41 -17.07 -4.29 -1.13
N ARG A 42 -15.92 -4.16 -1.80
CA ARG A 42 -15.22 -5.26 -2.49
C ARG A 42 -13.90 -5.59 -1.79
N LEU A 43 -13.99 -5.99 -0.51
CA LEU A 43 -12.82 -6.13 0.36
C LEU A 43 -11.78 -7.14 -0.13
N ALA A 44 -12.20 -8.33 -0.58
CA ALA A 44 -11.28 -9.36 -1.07
C ALA A 44 -10.44 -8.86 -2.25
N ARG A 45 -11.04 -8.04 -3.11
CA ARG A 45 -10.38 -7.44 -4.26
C ARG A 45 -9.39 -6.36 -3.83
N ALA A 46 -9.79 -5.48 -2.92
CA ALA A 46 -8.95 -4.43 -2.38
C ALA A 46 -7.72 -5.02 -1.65
N CYS A 47 -7.92 -6.03 -0.81
CA CYS A 47 -6.83 -6.74 -0.12
C CYS A 47 -5.89 -7.43 -1.10
N THR A 48 -6.42 -8.08 -2.15
CA THR A 48 -5.60 -8.68 -3.21
C THR A 48 -4.76 -7.62 -3.92
N ALA A 49 -5.36 -6.47 -4.28
CA ALA A 49 -4.63 -5.37 -4.91
C ALA A 49 -3.50 -4.84 -4.01
N ALA A 50 -3.78 -4.64 -2.71
CA ALA A 50 -2.81 -4.19 -1.73
C ALA A 50 -1.64 -5.18 -1.58
N ALA A 51 -1.96 -6.46 -1.39
CA ALA A 51 -0.96 -7.52 -1.24
C ALA A 51 -0.06 -7.63 -2.48
N LEU A 52 -0.64 -7.65 -3.68
CA LEU A 52 0.14 -7.67 -4.93
C LEU A 52 1.01 -6.42 -5.07
N SER A 53 0.48 -5.25 -4.69
CA SER A 53 1.23 -3.98 -4.76
C SER A 53 2.43 -3.99 -3.83
N VAL A 54 2.29 -4.49 -2.60
CA VAL A 54 3.40 -4.63 -1.64
C VAL A 54 4.42 -5.65 -2.12
N VAL A 55 3.98 -6.81 -2.62
CA VAL A 55 4.90 -7.82 -3.20
C VAL A 55 5.69 -7.24 -4.37
N LEU A 56 5.04 -6.53 -5.28
CA LEU A 56 5.70 -5.85 -6.40
C LEU A 56 6.68 -4.77 -5.90
N ALA A 57 6.29 -4.00 -4.89
CA ALA A 57 7.16 -2.98 -4.30
C ALA A 57 8.42 -3.58 -3.69
N CYS A 58 8.26 -4.63 -2.91
CA CYS A 58 9.37 -5.41 -2.42
C CYS A 58 10.22 -5.90 -3.62
N ALA A 59 9.63 -6.45 -4.68
CA ALA A 59 10.37 -7.12 -5.75
C ALA A 59 11.24 -6.12 -6.52
N THR A 60 10.71 -4.93 -6.80
CA THR A 60 11.48 -3.84 -7.38
C THR A 60 12.63 -3.40 -6.48
N LEU A 61 12.42 -3.29 -5.17
CA LEU A 61 13.50 -2.94 -4.23
C LEU A 61 14.59 -4.02 -4.17
N ALA A 62 14.22 -5.31 -4.24
CA ALA A 62 15.17 -6.40 -4.35
C ALA A 62 16.03 -6.26 -5.61
N LEU A 63 15.39 -6.05 -6.76
CA LEU A 63 16.07 -5.90 -8.03
C LEU A 63 17.01 -4.70 -8.03
N ALA A 64 16.57 -3.57 -7.49
CA ALA A 64 17.38 -2.37 -7.35
C ALA A 64 18.62 -2.63 -6.46
N PHE A 65 18.46 -3.36 -5.36
CA PHE A 65 19.55 -3.69 -4.44
C PHE A 65 20.54 -4.69 -5.04
N VAL A 66 20.05 -5.78 -5.66
CA VAL A 66 20.90 -6.77 -6.34
C VAL A 66 21.74 -6.09 -7.40
N ARG A 67 21.15 -5.18 -8.19
CA ARG A 67 21.91 -4.38 -9.15
C ARG A 67 22.94 -3.50 -8.43
N ALA A 68 22.53 -2.76 -7.39
CA ALA A 68 23.43 -1.83 -6.72
C ALA A 68 24.63 -2.50 -6.04
N THR A 69 24.49 -3.76 -5.61
CA THR A 69 25.50 -4.46 -4.78
C THR A 69 26.16 -5.65 -5.45
N GLY A 70 25.59 -6.20 -6.53
CA GLY A 70 26.07 -7.41 -7.20
C GLY A 70 25.92 -8.70 -6.37
N SER A 71 25.11 -8.69 -5.31
CA SER A 71 24.94 -9.82 -4.39
C SER A 71 23.63 -10.55 -4.60
N ASP A 72 23.71 -11.80 -5.07
CA ASP A 72 22.55 -12.68 -5.30
C ASP A 72 21.99 -13.28 -4.01
N GLY A 73 22.78 -13.29 -2.93
CA GLY A 73 22.34 -13.76 -1.60
C GLY A 73 21.15 -12.96 -1.06
N PHE A 74 20.94 -11.76 -1.58
CA PHE A 74 19.82 -10.90 -1.22
C PHE A 74 18.46 -11.44 -1.63
N PHE A 75 18.36 -12.31 -2.65
CA PHE A 75 17.07 -12.88 -3.08
C PHE A 75 16.42 -13.76 -2.01
N LEU A 76 17.21 -14.53 -1.25
CA LEU A 76 16.71 -15.36 -0.15
C LEU A 76 16.26 -14.50 1.04
N THR A 77 17.05 -13.50 1.40
CA THR A 77 16.67 -12.49 2.40
C THR A 77 15.40 -11.77 2.00
N TRP A 78 15.21 -11.51 0.70
CA TRP A 78 14.06 -10.82 0.17
C TRP A 78 12.74 -11.62 0.27
N GLY A 79 12.79 -12.94 0.04
CA GLY A 79 11.62 -13.79 0.26
C GLY A 79 11.11 -13.69 1.70
N PHE A 80 12.03 -13.66 2.66
CA PHE A 80 11.70 -13.46 4.07
C PHE A 80 11.19 -12.03 4.36
N LEU A 81 11.82 -11.01 3.80
CA LEU A 81 11.37 -9.62 3.94
C LEU A 81 9.98 -9.38 3.35
N SER A 82 9.62 -10.06 2.26
CA SER A 82 8.30 -9.98 1.65
C SER A 82 7.22 -10.61 2.53
N ALA A 83 7.53 -11.74 3.16
CA ALA A 83 6.62 -12.35 4.14
C ALA A 83 6.40 -11.43 5.35
N ILE A 84 7.48 -10.82 5.87
CA ILE A 84 7.38 -9.81 6.93
C ILE A 84 6.57 -8.60 6.46
N ALA A 85 6.81 -8.10 5.25
CA ALA A 85 6.09 -6.95 4.70
C ALA A 85 4.59 -7.23 4.55
N LEU A 86 4.20 -8.44 4.17
CA LEU A 86 2.79 -8.86 4.11
C LEU A 86 2.17 -8.96 5.51
N LEU A 87 2.89 -9.46 6.51
CA LEU A 87 2.42 -9.48 7.89
C LEU A 87 2.23 -8.06 8.44
N LEU A 88 3.21 -7.18 8.19
CA LEU A 88 3.12 -5.77 8.55
C LEU A 88 1.97 -5.08 7.82
N LEU A 89 1.78 -5.35 6.52
CA LEU A 89 0.64 -4.86 5.76
C LEU A 89 -0.67 -5.28 6.43
N ALA A 90 -0.82 -6.57 6.79
CA ALA A 90 -2.03 -7.04 7.47
C ALA A 90 -2.27 -6.29 8.79
N MET A 91 -1.23 -6.09 9.61
CA MET A 91 -1.34 -5.30 10.84
C MET A 91 -1.72 -3.84 10.58
N LEU A 92 -1.13 -3.20 9.57
CA LEU A 92 -1.41 -1.80 9.23
C LEU A 92 -2.79 -1.63 8.57
N LEU A 93 -3.27 -2.62 7.84
CA LEU A 93 -4.65 -2.67 7.35
C LEU A 93 -5.63 -2.78 8.52
N LEU A 94 -5.38 -3.69 9.47
CA LEU A 94 -6.10 -3.84 10.74
C LEU A 94 -6.19 -2.53 11.52
N LEU A 95 -5.05 -1.92 11.77
CA LEU A 95 -4.98 -0.68 12.52
C LEU A 95 -5.64 0.49 11.77
N GLY A 96 -5.32 0.64 10.48
CA GLY A 96 -5.89 1.69 9.63
C GLY A 96 -7.41 1.60 9.51
N GLY A 97 -7.94 0.40 9.26
CA GLY A 97 -9.37 0.14 9.22
C GLY A 97 -10.04 0.50 10.54
N LEU A 98 -9.57 -0.04 11.67
CA LEU A 98 -10.13 0.22 13.00
C LEU A 98 -10.19 1.72 13.34
N VAL A 99 -9.11 2.44 13.03
CA VAL A 99 -9.00 3.89 13.28
C VAL A 99 -9.97 4.68 12.40
N MET A 100 -10.31 4.18 11.21
CA MET A 100 -11.28 4.85 10.34
C MET A 100 -12.74 4.49 10.67
N VAL A 101 -13.01 3.29 11.22
CA VAL A 101 -14.38 2.81 11.46
C VAL A 101 -15.16 3.75 12.38
N ARG A 102 -14.60 4.07 13.55
CA ARG A 102 -15.34 4.85 14.57
C ARG A 102 -15.44 6.33 14.24
N PRO A 103 -14.35 7.04 13.91
CA PRO A 103 -14.42 8.48 13.68
C PRO A 103 -15.26 8.80 12.47
N ALA A 104 -15.23 8.00 11.40
CA ALA A 104 -15.94 8.31 10.15
C ALA A 104 -17.30 7.60 10.01
N ALA A 105 -17.71 6.76 10.97
CA ALA A 105 -18.87 5.88 10.85
C ALA A 105 -18.84 5.02 9.56
N LEU A 106 -17.63 4.67 9.13
CA LEU A 106 -17.38 3.86 7.95
C LEU A 106 -17.35 2.41 8.39
N ASP A 107 -18.28 1.59 7.88
CA ASP A 107 -18.32 0.17 8.18
C ASP A 107 -17.21 -0.58 7.40
N LEU A 108 -17.56 -1.61 6.62
CA LEU A 108 -16.64 -2.32 5.73
C LEU A 108 -15.87 -1.42 4.74
N ARG A 109 -16.33 -0.19 4.50
CA ARG A 109 -15.64 0.80 3.64
C ARG A 109 -14.34 1.32 4.24
N ALA A 110 -14.21 1.37 5.57
CA ALA A 110 -12.95 1.78 6.21
C ALA A 110 -11.81 0.84 5.79
N TRP A 111 -12.10 -0.45 5.79
CA TRP A 111 -11.19 -1.53 5.42
C TRP A 111 -10.80 -1.48 3.94
N GLU A 112 -11.77 -1.19 3.07
CA GLU A 112 -11.54 -1.03 1.64
C GLU A 112 -10.67 0.19 1.32
N ILE A 113 -10.93 1.35 1.96
CA ILE A 113 -10.08 2.55 1.83
C ILE A 113 -8.66 2.24 2.31
N SER A 114 -8.54 1.57 3.47
CA SER A 114 -7.24 1.20 4.02
C SER A 114 -6.46 0.31 3.05
N ALA A 115 -7.11 -0.66 2.42
CA ALA A 115 -6.50 -1.55 1.44
C ALA A 115 -6.04 -0.80 0.18
N TRP A 116 -6.92 0.00 -0.42
CA TRP A 116 -6.56 0.77 -1.63
C TRP A 116 -5.46 1.81 -1.38
N ALA A 117 -5.30 2.30 -0.15
CA ALA A 117 -4.22 3.23 0.19
C ALA A 117 -2.81 2.66 -0.01
N TRP A 118 -2.65 1.32 0.01
CA TRP A 118 -1.37 0.65 -0.23
C TRP A 118 -1.08 0.35 -1.70
N VAL A 119 -2.06 0.48 -2.59
CA VAL A 119 -1.88 0.23 -4.03
C VAL A 119 -0.86 1.15 -4.71
N PRO A 120 -0.77 2.45 -4.38
CA PRO A 120 0.29 3.30 -4.92
C PRO A 120 1.70 2.77 -4.69
N ALA A 121 1.96 1.97 -3.65
CA ALA A 121 3.29 1.39 -3.42
C ALA A 121 3.73 0.53 -4.61
N GLY A 122 2.82 -0.32 -5.12
CA GLY A 122 3.09 -1.18 -6.27
C GLY A 122 3.19 -0.40 -7.58
N VAL A 123 2.30 0.58 -7.78
CA VAL A 123 2.34 1.44 -8.98
C VAL A 123 3.65 2.21 -9.04
N LEU A 124 4.01 2.88 -7.94
CA LEU A 124 5.25 3.63 -7.84
C LEU A 124 6.45 2.71 -8.03
N ALA A 125 6.47 1.53 -7.41
CA ALA A 125 7.55 0.58 -7.60
C ALA A 125 7.71 0.14 -9.06
N VAL A 126 6.64 -0.26 -9.74
CA VAL A 126 6.70 -0.66 -11.15
C VAL A 126 7.15 0.51 -12.03
N SER A 127 6.63 1.72 -11.80
CA SER A 127 7.02 2.92 -12.54
C SER A 127 8.48 3.29 -12.36
N LEU A 128 9.08 2.97 -11.21
CA LEU A 128 10.49 3.23 -10.93
C LEU A 128 11.43 2.13 -11.45
N VAL A 129 10.93 0.99 -11.94
CA VAL A 129 11.78 -0.09 -12.48
C VAL A 129 12.75 0.41 -13.55
N PRO A 130 12.33 1.15 -14.60
CA PRO A 130 13.27 1.65 -15.61
C PRO A 130 14.33 2.56 -15.01
N ALA A 131 13.94 3.48 -14.12
CA ALA A 131 14.86 4.41 -13.48
C ALA A 131 15.84 3.69 -12.52
N ALA A 132 15.40 2.62 -11.86
CA ALA A 132 16.24 1.79 -11.00
C ALA A 132 17.39 1.12 -11.77
N PHE A 133 17.24 0.85 -13.07
CA PHE A 133 18.32 0.32 -13.91
C PHE A 133 19.42 1.36 -14.21
N PHE A 134 19.08 2.65 -14.27
CA PHE A 134 20.04 3.69 -14.66
C PHE A 134 20.60 4.48 -13.47
N ALA A 135 19.80 4.70 -12.42
CA ALA A 135 20.18 5.47 -11.23
C ALA A 135 19.49 4.93 -9.96
N PRO A 136 19.89 3.75 -9.44
CA PRO A 136 19.14 3.01 -8.42
C PRO A 136 18.96 3.79 -7.10
N LEU A 137 20.04 4.32 -6.53
CA LEU A 137 20.01 4.93 -5.20
C LEU A 137 19.15 6.21 -5.12
N PRO A 138 19.36 7.24 -5.97
CA PRO A 138 18.54 8.45 -5.93
C PRO A 138 17.06 8.15 -6.18
N THR A 139 16.79 7.27 -7.13
CA THR A 139 15.42 6.89 -7.52
C THR A 139 14.69 6.18 -6.38
N SER A 140 15.34 5.24 -5.70
CA SER A 140 14.77 4.56 -4.54
C SER A 140 14.48 5.51 -3.38
N ILE A 141 15.37 6.47 -3.12
CA ILE A 141 15.17 7.48 -2.06
C ILE A 141 13.97 8.37 -2.38
N VAL A 142 13.89 8.91 -3.60
CA VAL A 142 12.76 9.75 -4.03
C VAL A 142 11.45 8.97 -3.98
N GLY A 143 11.45 7.72 -4.44
CA GLY A 143 10.28 6.84 -4.37
C GLY A 143 9.80 6.57 -2.94
N LEU A 144 10.73 6.24 -2.05
CA LEU A 144 10.44 6.02 -0.63
C LEU A 144 9.95 7.31 0.05
N ALA A 145 10.49 8.47 -0.31
CA ALA A 145 10.07 9.75 0.23
C ALA A 145 8.68 10.17 -0.29
N ALA A 146 8.36 9.88 -1.55
CA ALA A 146 7.07 10.22 -2.15
C ALA A 146 5.92 9.31 -1.67
N TRP A 147 6.22 8.06 -1.34
CA TRP A 147 5.22 7.05 -1.00
C TRP A 147 4.29 7.46 0.17
N PRO A 148 4.76 7.96 1.33
CA PRO A 148 3.89 8.39 2.42
C PRO A 148 2.91 9.49 2.02
N PHE A 149 3.35 10.47 1.22
CA PHE A 149 2.47 11.55 0.75
C PHE A 149 1.35 11.02 -0.15
N TRP A 150 1.68 10.07 -1.04
CA TRP A 150 0.68 9.45 -1.91
C TRP A 150 -0.30 8.58 -1.13
N HIS A 151 0.20 7.80 -0.15
CA HIS A 151 -0.62 7.02 0.76
C HIS A 151 -1.65 7.89 1.49
N VAL A 152 -1.20 9.02 2.03
CA VAL A 152 -2.07 9.98 2.73
C VAL A 152 -3.09 10.61 1.77
N ALA A 153 -2.69 10.94 0.54
CA ALA A 153 -3.61 11.45 -0.47
C ALA A 153 -4.72 10.45 -0.82
N MET A 154 -4.40 9.15 -0.89
CA MET A 154 -5.38 8.06 -1.08
C MET A 154 -6.38 7.98 0.07
N VAL A 155 -5.90 7.94 1.31
CA VAL A 155 -6.75 7.88 2.51
C VAL A 155 -7.64 9.11 2.57
N ALA A 156 -7.06 10.31 2.42
CA ALA A 156 -7.80 11.56 2.46
C ALA A 156 -8.87 11.65 1.38
N SER A 157 -8.59 11.14 0.16
CA SER A 157 -9.56 11.07 -0.93
C SER A 157 -10.71 10.12 -0.61
N GLY A 158 -10.42 8.91 -0.13
CA GLY A 158 -11.44 7.94 0.25
C GLY A 158 -12.35 8.48 1.35
N VAL A 159 -11.77 8.97 2.45
CA VAL A 159 -12.54 9.55 3.55
C VAL A 159 -13.35 10.77 3.08
N SER A 160 -12.83 11.61 2.18
CA SER A 160 -13.58 12.76 1.67
C SER A 160 -14.83 12.38 0.88
N VAL A 161 -14.84 11.22 0.22
CA VAL A 161 -15.99 10.74 -0.56
C VAL A 161 -17.04 10.12 0.35
N PHE A 162 -16.64 9.29 1.31
CA PHE A 162 -17.59 8.54 2.15
C PHE A 162 -17.97 9.24 3.47
N ALA A 163 -17.14 10.16 3.96
CA ALA A 163 -17.32 10.82 5.26
C ALA A 163 -16.73 12.24 5.28
N ALA A 164 -17.13 13.07 4.31
CA ALA A 164 -16.59 14.42 4.09
C ALA A 164 -16.50 15.29 5.36
N GLN A 165 -17.55 15.26 6.19
CA GLN A 165 -17.65 16.08 7.41
C GLN A 165 -16.58 15.75 8.46
N ARG A 166 -16.02 14.54 8.43
CA ARG A 166 -15.07 14.05 9.45
C ARG A 166 -13.67 13.81 8.89
N ARG A 167 -13.42 14.21 7.64
CA ARG A 167 -12.17 13.99 6.91
C ARG A 167 -10.93 14.36 7.71
N VAL A 168 -10.89 15.57 8.24
CA VAL A 168 -9.69 16.09 8.94
C VAL A 168 -9.37 15.24 10.16
N VAL A 169 -10.36 14.98 11.02
CA VAL A 169 -10.19 14.20 12.25
C VAL A 169 -9.79 12.76 11.94
N THR A 170 -10.46 12.12 10.99
CA THR A 170 -10.16 10.73 10.60
C THR A 170 -8.76 10.60 10.01
N VAL A 171 -8.36 11.50 9.10
CA VAL A 171 -7.01 11.47 8.51
C VAL A 171 -5.94 11.76 9.55
N ALA A 172 -6.16 12.71 10.46
CA ALA A 172 -5.23 13.00 11.54
C ALA A 172 -5.02 11.79 12.46
N LEU A 173 -6.11 11.15 12.90
CA LEU A 173 -6.04 9.94 13.72
C LEU A 173 -5.34 8.79 12.97
N TYR A 174 -5.62 8.63 11.68
CA TYR A 174 -4.96 7.64 10.84
C TYR A 174 -3.45 7.88 10.77
N LEU A 175 -3.02 9.13 10.54
CA LEU A 175 -1.61 9.51 10.52
C LEU A 175 -0.91 9.18 11.84
N VAL A 176 -1.55 9.52 12.96
CA VAL A 176 -1.00 9.24 14.29
C VAL A 176 -0.85 7.74 14.50
N ALA A 177 -1.91 6.96 14.24
CA ALA A 177 -1.92 5.54 14.53
C ALA A 177 -1.06 4.70 13.58
N VAL A 178 -1.06 5.03 12.29
CA VAL A 178 -0.44 4.18 11.24
C VAL A 178 1.00 4.61 10.93
N PHE A 179 1.33 5.90 11.07
CA PHE A 179 2.67 6.39 10.76
C PHE A 179 3.44 6.86 12.01
N LEU A 180 2.86 7.75 12.80
CA LEU A 180 3.59 8.39 13.89
C LEU A 180 3.94 7.39 15.01
N VAL A 181 2.95 6.66 15.54
CA VAL A 181 3.18 5.72 16.64
C VAL A 181 4.13 4.58 16.23
N PRO A 182 3.93 3.88 15.10
CA PRO A 182 4.89 2.86 14.65
C PRO A 182 6.27 3.44 14.35
N GLY A 183 6.34 4.63 13.75
CA GLY A 183 7.61 5.31 13.47
C GLY A 183 8.39 5.67 14.73
N LEU A 184 7.70 6.20 15.76
CA LEU A 184 8.30 6.50 17.06
C LEU A 184 8.78 5.22 17.77
N LEU A 185 7.96 4.16 17.77
CA LEU A 185 8.33 2.88 18.37
C LEU A 185 9.56 2.28 17.68
N LEU A 186 9.63 2.36 16.35
CA LEU A 186 10.79 1.90 15.59
C LEU A 186 12.03 2.74 15.92
N ALA A 187 11.91 4.07 15.99
CA ALA A 187 13.02 4.95 16.33
C ALA A 187 13.56 4.70 17.74
N VAL A 188 12.68 4.53 18.73
CA VAL A 188 13.05 4.18 20.11
C VAL A 188 13.72 2.80 20.15
N SER A 189 13.16 1.80 19.48
CA SER A 189 13.73 0.44 19.44
C SER A 189 15.14 0.46 18.83
N TYR A 190 15.33 1.21 17.75
CA TYR A 190 16.63 1.39 17.12
C TYR A 190 17.64 2.06 18.07
N ALA A 191 17.24 3.13 18.75
CA ALA A 191 18.10 3.84 19.69
C ALA A 191 18.54 2.97 20.88
N VAL A 192 17.65 2.12 21.39
CA VAL A 192 17.97 1.16 22.46
C VAL A 192 18.97 0.11 21.97
N MET A 193 18.72 -0.49 20.81
CA MET A 193 19.61 -1.52 20.25
C MET A 193 21.00 -0.98 19.90
N SER A 194 21.09 0.24 19.35
CA SER A 194 22.38 0.86 19.02
C SER A 194 23.18 1.20 20.29
N GLY A 195 22.51 1.65 21.35
CA GLY A 195 23.14 1.87 22.65
C GLY A 195 23.69 0.59 23.28
N MET A 196 23.01 -0.55 23.12
CA MET A 196 23.48 -1.85 23.61
C MET A 196 24.65 -2.41 22.79
N ALA A 197 24.73 -2.13 21.50
CA ALA A 197 25.80 -2.61 20.63
C ALA A 197 27.13 -1.85 20.79
N GLY A 198 27.08 -0.64 21.36
CA GLY A 198 28.25 0.20 21.64
C GLY A 198 28.78 0.11 23.08
N ALA A 199 28.14 -0.70 23.94
CA ALA A 199 28.52 -0.94 25.34
C ALA A 199 29.16 -2.33 25.50
#